data_AF-Q7XAT2-F1
#
_entry.id   AF-Q7XAT2-F1
#
_cell.length_a   1.000
_cell.length_b   1.000
_cell.length_c   1.000
_cell.angle_alpha   90.00
_cell.angle_beta   90.00
_cell.angle_gamma   90.00
#
_symmetry.space_group_name_H-M   'P 1'
#
loop_
_entity.id
_entity.type
_entity.pdbx_description
1 polymer ?
#
loop_
_entity_poly.entity_id
_entity_poly.type
_entity_poly.pdbx_seq_one_letter_code
_entity_poly.pdbx_strand_id
1 'polypeptide(L)'
;GGVGKTTLAKMVYNDHRIQKHFGLKIWHCVSENFEATSVVRSVIELATGERCDLPDDSKFWRARLQGAIGRKRFLLILDNVRGEEQEKWEDELKPLLCTSIGGSGSMIVVTSRNQQVAAIMGTLPTQELACLTEDDSWELFSKKAFSKGVQEQPELVTIGRRIVHMCKGLPLALNTMGGLMSSKQEVQDWEAIAESYNSDTSRGTDEVLSILKLSYRHLPKEMKQCFAFCAVFPKDYEMEKDKLIQLWIANGYV
;
A
#
# COMPACT_ATOMS: atom_id res chain seq x y z
N GLY A 1 -5.58 -8.93 0.72
CA GLY A 1 -4.79 -7.68 0.65
C GLY A 1 -4.25 -7.34 2.03
N GLY A 2 -3.40 -6.31 2.20
CA GLY A 2 -3.01 -5.85 3.55
C GLY A 2 -1.91 -6.64 4.28
N VAL A 3 -1.24 -7.58 3.60
CA VAL A 3 -0.15 -8.42 4.15
C VAL A 3 1.20 -7.71 4.28
N GLY A 4 1.34 -6.47 3.78
CA GLY A 4 2.56 -5.68 3.93
C GLY A 4 3.56 -5.71 2.75
N LYS A 5 3.16 -6.16 1.55
CA LYS A 5 4.02 -6.12 0.34
C LYS A 5 4.64 -4.75 0.05
N THR A 6 3.81 -3.71 0.00
CA THR A 6 4.26 -2.32 -0.19
C THR A 6 5.21 -1.89 0.93
N THR A 7 4.93 -2.27 2.18
CA THR A 7 5.79 -1.95 3.33
C THR A 7 7.16 -2.61 3.18
N LEU A 8 7.21 -3.90 2.84
CA LEU A 8 8.47 -4.62 2.61
C LEU A 8 9.26 -4.02 1.45
N ALA A 9 8.59 -3.73 0.33
CA ALA A 9 9.23 -3.09 -0.81
C ALA A 9 9.78 -1.70 -0.43
N LYS A 10 9.07 -0.91 0.40
CA LYS A 10 9.57 0.38 0.92
C LYS A 10 10.79 0.20 1.82
N MET A 11 10.82 -0.85 2.65
CA MET A 11 11.98 -1.15 3.50
C MET A 11 13.23 -1.45 2.65
N VAL A 12 13.09 -2.29 1.61
CA VAL A 12 14.17 -2.59 0.66
C VAL A 12 14.58 -1.33 -0.09
N TYR A 13 13.62 -0.60 -0.65
CA TYR A 13 13.87 0.62 -1.42
C TYR A 13 14.66 1.67 -0.62
N ASN A 14 14.37 1.80 0.68
CA ASN A 14 15.00 2.78 1.56
C ASN A 14 16.28 2.26 2.24
N ASP A 15 16.64 0.99 2.12
CA ASP A 15 17.86 0.43 2.73
C ASP A 15 19.12 1.09 2.17
N HIS A 16 20.03 1.49 3.05
CA HIS A 16 21.27 2.19 2.69
C HIS A 16 22.16 1.40 1.72
N ARG A 17 22.14 0.06 1.76
CA ARG A 17 22.89 -0.80 0.83
C ARG A 17 22.30 -0.71 -0.57
N ILE A 18 20.97 -0.66 -0.67
CA ILE A 18 20.23 -0.50 -1.93
C ILE A 18 20.46 0.90 -2.49
N GLN A 19 20.42 1.94 -1.65
CA GLN A 19 20.73 3.31 -2.07
C GLN A 19 22.14 3.45 -2.64
N LYS A 20 23.14 2.76 -2.07
CA LYS A 20 24.52 2.75 -2.60
C LYS A 20 24.67 1.91 -3.87
N HIS A 21 23.83 0.89 -4.05
CA HIS A 21 23.93 -0.05 -5.15
C HIS A 21 23.30 0.48 -6.45
N PHE A 22 22.15 1.16 -6.36
CA PHE A 22 21.41 1.66 -7.51
C PHE A 22 21.60 3.16 -7.67
N GLY A 23 22.14 3.59 -8.81
CA GLY A 23 22.36 5.01 -9.13
C GLY A 23 21.08 5.78 -9.47
N LEU A 24 19.97 5.06 -9.67
CA LEU A 24 18.64 5.64 -9.84
C LEU A 24 17.60 4.72 -9.19
N LYS A 25 16.65 5.30 -8.48
CA LYS A 25 15.55 4.55 -7.88
C LYS A 25 14.23 5.24 -8.21
N ILE A 26 13.24 4.46 -8.60
CA ILE A 26 11.95 4.93 -9.09
C ILE A 26 10.87 4.12 -8.41
N TRP A 27 9.84 4.78 -7.91
CA TRP A 27 8.67 4.13 -7.31
C TRP A 27 7.40 4.62 -8.01
N HIS A 28 6.75 3.72 -8.73
CA HIS A 28 5.49 4.00 -9.40
C HIS A 28 4.38 3.12 -8.82
N CYS A 29 3.31 3.75 -8.32
CA CYS A 29 2.09 3.04 -7.94
C CYS A 29 1.21 2.90 -9.18
N VAL A 30 0.92 1.67 -9.59
CA VAL A 30 0.15 1.39 -10.80
C VAL A 30 -1.33 1.60 -10.53
N SER A 31 -1.96 2.43 -11.35
CA SER A 31 -3.41 2.68 -11.34
C SER A 31 -4.21 1.42 -11.67
N GLU A 32 -5.54 1.45 -11.49
CA GLU A 32 -6.39 0.30 -11.83
C GLU A 32 -6.29 -0.10 -13.30
N ASN A 33 -6.20 0.90 -14.18
CA ASN A 33 -5.94 0.66 -15.59
C ASN A 33 -4.42 0.56 -15.77
N PHE A 34 -3.95 -0.64 -16.08
CA PHE A 34 -2.56 -0.89 -16.42
C PHE A 34 -2.33 -0.48 -17.87
N GLU A 35 -1.68 0.66 -18.07
CA GLU A 35 -1.39 1.21 -19.40
C GLU A 35 0.12 1.46 -19.53
N ALA A 36 0.72 0.95 -20.61
CA ALA A 36 2.16 1.01 -20.84
C ALA A 36 2.68 2.45 -20.88
N THR A 37 1.96 3.32 -21.59
CA THR A 37 2.29 4.73 -21.75
C THR A 37 2.29 5.48 -20.41
N SER A 38 1.33 5.17 -19.53
CA SER A 38 1.23 5.75 -18.18
C SER A 38 2.45 5.39 -17.32
N VAL A 39 2.85 4.11 -17.32
CA VAL A 39 4.03 3.65 -16.59
C VAL A 39 5.29 4.30 -17.13
N VAL A 40 5.50 4.30 -18.45
CA VAL A 40 6.70 4.88 -19.09
C VAL A 40 6.79 6.39 -18.83
N ARG A 41 5.67 7.12 -18.94
CA ARG A 41 5.58 8.53 -18.61
C ARG A 41 6.02 8.77 -17.17
N SER A 42 5.41 8.06 -16.22
CA SER A 42 5.73 8.22 -14.81
C SER A 42 7.19 7.89 -14.50
N VAL A 43 7.75 6.86 -15.13
CA VAL A 43 9.18 6.51 -15.01
C VAL A 43 10.07 7.67 -15.48
N ILE A 44 9.77 8.30 -16.61
CA ILE A 44 10.53 9.45 -17.12
C ILE A 44 10.43 10.63 -16.15
N GLU A 45 9.23 10.97 -15.70
CA GLU A 45 8.99 12.11 -14.81
C GLU A 45 9.68 11.91 -13.46
N LEU A 46 9.57 10.73 -12.86
CA LEU A 46 10.21 10.40 -11.58
C LEU A 46 11.74 10.32 -11.69
N ALA A 47 12.26 9.89 -12.85
CA ALA A 47 13.70 9.78 -13.08
C ALA A 47 14.38 11.13 -13.35
N THR A 48 13.67 12.08 -13.94
CA THR A 48 14.21 13.38 -14.37
C THR A 48 13.80 14.54 -13.47
N GLY A 49 12.67 14.42 -12.77
CA GLY A 49 12.03 15.53 -12.05
C GLY A 49 11.31 16.51 -12.98
N GLU A 50 11.21 16.22 -14.27
CA GLU A 50 10.59 17.08 -15.29
C GLU A 50 9.29 16.46 -15.79
N ARG A 51 8.30 17.31 -16.12
CA ARG A 51 7.05 16.86 -16.73
C ARG A 51 7.31 16.28 -18.13
N CYS A 52 6.63 15.19 -18.46
CA CYS A 52 6.76 14.57 -19.78
C CYS A 52 5.55 14.92 -20.66
N ASP A 53 5.71 15.96 -21.49
CA ASP A 53 4.67 16.46 -22.40
C ASP A 53 4.58 15.67 -23.73
N LEU A 54 5.05 14.42 -23.74
CA LEU A 54 4.92 13.57 -24.93
C LEU A 54 3.50 13.00 -25.08
N PRO A 55 2.92 13.04 -26.30
CA PRO A 55 1.70 12.30 -26.63
C PRO A 55 1.85 10.80 -26.39
N ASP A 56 0.76 10.12 -26.03
CA ASP A 56 0.76 8.67 -25.72
C ASP A 56 1.22 7.80 -26.89
N ASP A 57 0.97 8.21 -28.14
CA ASP A 57 1.33 7.50 -29.38
C ASP A 57 2.73 7.86 -29.92
N SER A 58 3.54 8.58 -29.14
CA SER A 58 4.81 9.11 -29.59
C SER A 58 5.89 8.04 -29.80
N LYS A 59 6.38 7.89 -31.03
CA LYS A 59 7.59 7.07 -31.33
C LYS A 59 8.85 7.49 -30.57
N PHE A 60 8.83 8.64 -29.89
CA PHE A 60 9.96 9.18 -29.12
C PHE A 60 10.06 8.66 -27.68
N TRP A 61 9.08 7.87 -27.20
CA TRP A 61 9.11 7.30 -25.84
C TRP A 61 10.42 6.58 -25.53
N ARG A 62 10.91 5.77 -26.48
CA ARG A 62 12.19 5.04 -26.34
C ARG A 62 13.37 6.00 -26.14
N ALA A 63 13.44 7.08 -26.92
CA ALA A 63 14.55 8.03 -26.83
C ALA A 63 14.53 8.83 -25.52
N ARG A 64 13.35 9.24 -25.05
CA ARG A 64 13.22 9.92 -23.74
C ARG A 64 13.50 9.00 -22.58
N LEU A 65 13.00 7.77 -22.62
CA LEU A 65 13.30 6.75 -21.61
C LEU A 65 14.80 6.46 -21.57
N GLN A 66 15.44 6.35 -22.73
CA GLN A 66 16.90 6.21 -22.84
C GLN A 66 17.65 7.41 -22.24
N GLY A 67 17.15 8.64 -22.40
CA GLY A 67 17.72 9.80 -21.72
C GLY A 67 17.56 9.75 -20.19
N ALA A 68 16.40 9.28 -19.72
CA ALA A 68 16.05 9.28 -18.30
C ALA A 68 16.82 8.21 -17.49
N ILE A 69 16.74 6.95 -17.94
CA ILE A 69 17.27 5.78 -17.21
C ILE A 69 18.49 5.14 -17.88
N GLY A 70 18.87 5.62 -19.07
CA GLY A 70 19.91 5.01 -19.87
C GLY A 70 21.27 4.96 -19.18
N ARG A 71 21.98 3.83 -19.30
CA ARG A 71 23.32 3.58 -18.72
C ARG A 71 23.39 3.60 -17.18
N LYS A 72 22.31 3.97 -16.49
CA LYS A 72 22.22 3.96 -15.02
C LYS A 72 21.78 2.58 -14.56
N ARG A 73 22.40 2.07 -13.49
CA ARG A 73 21.83 0.94 -12.77
C ARG A 73 20.62 1.43 -11.99
N PHE A 74 19.42 1.08 -12.43
CA PHE A 74 18.18 1.56 -11.82
C PHE A 74 17.44 0.46 -11.05
N LEU A 75 16.72 0.86 -10.00
CA LEU A 75 15.71 0.05 -9.33
C LEU A 75 14.34 0.68 -9.60
N LEU A 76 13.45 -0.04 -10.25
CA LEU A 76 12.06 0.38 -10.48
C LEU A 76 11.12 -0.48 -9.64
N ILE A 77 10.33 0.16 -8.78
CA ILE A 77 9.24 -0.50 -8.07
C ILE A 77 7.93 -0.20 -8.81
N LEU A 78 7.26 -1.24 -9.29
CA LEU A 78 5.88 -1.19 -9.79
C LEU A 78 4.97 -1.73 -8.68
N ASP A 79 4.40 -0.82 -7.90
CA ASP A 79 3.59 -1.16 -6.73
C ASP A 79 2.12 -1.34 -7.11
N ASN A 80 1.48 -2.37 -6.53
CA ASN A 80 0.05 -2.66 -6.61
C ASN A 80 -0.47 -2.95 -8.03
N VAL A 81 0.34 -3.63 -8.86
CA VAL A 81 -0.03 -4.01 -10.23
C VAL A 81 -1.23 -4.96 -10.22
N ARG A 82 -2.20 -4.68 -11.08
CA ARG A 82 -3.42 -5.49 -11.25
C ARG A 82 -3.63 -6.00 -12.67
N GLY A 83 -2.97 -5.41 -13.67
CA GLY A 83 -3.14 -5.80 -15.07
C GLY A 83 -2.65 -7.22 -15.32
N GLU A 84 -3.52 -8.02 -15.92
CA GLU A 84 -3.27 -9.43 -16.29
C GLU A 84 -3.04 -9.57 -17.80
N GLU A 85 -3.06 -8.46 -18.53
CA GLU A 85 -2.85 -8.42 -19.97
C GLU A 85 -1.38 -8.69 -20.28
N GLN A 86 -1.07 -9.95 -20.58
CA GLN A 86 0.28 -10.38 -20.94
C GLN A 86 0.85 -9.57 -22.10
N GLU A 87 0.05 -9.25 -23.12
CA GLU A 87 0.46 -8.46 -24.29
C GLU A 87 0.96 -7.05 -23.88
N LYS A 88 0.25 -6.36 -22.99
CA LYS A 88 0.68 -5.04 -22.48
C LYS A 88 2.03 -5.11 -21.76
N TRP A 89 2.31 -6.22 -21.08
CA TRP A 89 3.61 -6.43 -20.46
C TRP A 89 4.68 -6.83 -21.47
N GLU A 90 4.49 -7.94 -22.19
CA GLU A 90 5.50 -8.56 -23.05
C GLU A 90 5.78 -7.75 -24.32
N ASP A 91 4.77 -7.16 -24.94
CA ASP A 91 4.87 -6.51 -26.25
C ASP A 91 5.04 -4.99 -26.15
N GLU A 92 4.52 -4.36 -25.09
CA GLU A 92 4.58 -2.90 -24.93
C GLU A 92 5.61 -2.44 -23.90
N LEU A 93 5.53 -2.90 -22.64
CA LEU A 93 6.35 -2.39 -21.55
C LEU A 93 7.76 -3.00 -21.48
N LYS A 94 7.84 -4.32 -21.52
CA LYS A 94 9.11 -5.05 -21.41
C LYS A 94 10.10 -4.65 -22.50
N PRO A 95 9.72 -4.41 -23.78
CA PRO A 95 10.65 -3.94 -24.80
C PRO A 95 11.14 -2.51 -24.58
N LEU A 96 10.41 -1.70 -23.79
CA LEU A 96 10.81 -0.35 -23.41
C LEU A 96 11.69 -0.34 -22.17
N LEU A 97 11.33 -1.10 -21.12
CA LEU A 97 12.01 -1.06 -19.82
C LEU A 97 13.19 -2.04 -19.70
N CYS A 98 13.10 -3.21 -20.34
CA CYS A 98 14.02 -4.34 -20.15
C CYS A 98 15.02 -4.53 -21.30
N THR A 99 15.03 -3.62 -22.29
CA THR A 99 16.07 -3.60 -23.32
C THR A 99 17.37 -3.02 -22.75
N SER A 100 18.48 -3.10 -23.51
CA SER A 100 19.84 -2.62 -23.16
C SER A 100 19.96 -1.10 -22.88
N ILE A 101 18.83 -0.44 -22.67
CA ILE A 101 18.70 0.93 -22.22
C ILE A 101 19.32 1.08 -20.83
N GLY A 102 18.94 0.21 -19.89
CA GLY A 102 19.42 0.24 -18.50
C GLY A 102 20.88 -0.17 -18.37
N GLY A 103 21.54 0.35 -17.33
CA GLY A 103 22.86 -0.14 -16.92
C GLY A 103 22.78 -1.58 -16.39
N SER A 104 23.84 -2.36 -16.62
CA SER A 104 23.91 -3.75 -16.12
C SER A 104 23.67 -3.83 -14.61
N GLY A 105 22.83 -4.78 -14.19
CA GLY A 105 22.37 -4.96 -12.81
C GLY A 105 21.16 -4.12 -12.41
N SER A 106 20.44 -3.53 -13.38
CA SER A 106 19.15 -2.88 -13.10
C SER A 106 18.08 -3.92 -12.74
N MET A 107 17.11 -3.53 -11.92
CA MET A 107 16.08 -4.43 -11.39
C MET A 107 14.71 -3.76 -11.40
N ILE A 108 13.69 -4.55 -11.74
CA ILE A 108 12.28 -4.18 -11.59
C ILE A 108 11.68 -5.09 -10.52
N VAL A 109 11.02 -4.51 -9.53
CA VAL A 109 10.29 -5.23 -8.48
C VAL A 109 8.81 -4.91 -8.64
N VAL A 110 8.00 -5.95 -8.80
CA VAL A 110 6.56 -5.84 -8.93
C VAL A 110 5.90 -6.30 -7.64
N THR A 111 4.99 -5.51 -7.08
CA THR A 111 4.11 -5.98 -6.02
C THR A 111 2.70 -6.18 -6.59
N SER A 112 2.11 -7.35 -6.34
CA SER A 112 0.73 -7.63 -6.74
C SER A 112 -0.01 -8.47 -5.71
N ARG A 113 -1.34 -8.39 -5.76
CA ARG A 113 -2.24 -9.30 -5.03
C ARG A 113 -2.57 -10.54 -5.84
N ASN A 114 -2.33 -10.51 -7.16
CA ASN A 114 -2.68 -11.59 -8.06
C ASN A 114 -1.42 -12.37 -8.44
N GLN A 115 -1.44 -13.69 -8.22
CA GLN A 115 -0.36 -14.60 -8.63
C GLN A 115 -0.17 -14.64 -10.15
N GLN A 116 -1.22 -14.39 -10.93
CA GLN A 116 -1.13 -14.35 -12.39
C GLN A 116 -0.23 -13.23 -12.89
N VAL A 117 -0.25 -12.07 -12.22
CA VAL A 117 0.69 -10.96 -12.51
C VAL A 117 2.14 -11.40 -12.27
N ALA A 118 2.39 -12.17 -11.20
CA ALA A 118 3.72 -12.70 -10.93
C ALA A 118 4.14 -13.74 -11.98
N ALA A 119 3.22 -14.55 -12.49
CA ALA A 119 3.50 -15.50 -13.58
C ALA A 119 3.83 -14.80 -14.91
N ILE A 120 3.14 -13.69 -15.21
CA ILE A 120 3.35 -12.89 -16.43
C ILE A 120 4.66 -12.11 -16.35
N MET A 121 4.93 -11.44 -15.22
CA MET A 121 6.02 -10.46 -15.10
C MET A 121 7.29 -11.02 -14.46
N GLY A 122 7.21 -12.17 -13.80
CA GLY A 122 8.29 -12.75 -13.02
C GLY A 122 9.41 -13.33 -13.86
N THR A 123 10.64 -12.91 -13.58
CA THR A 123 11.87 -13.51 -14.14
C THR A 123 12.70 -14.25 -13.09
N LEU A 124 12.31 -14.15 -11.83
CA LEU A 124 12.92 -14.77 -10.66
C LEU A 124 11.83 -15.46 -9.83
N PRO A 125 12.18 -16.36 -8.89
CA PRO A 125 11.21 -16.97 -8.00
C PRO A 125 10.37 -15.91 -7.26
N THR A 126 9.05 -16.09 -7.30
CA THR A 126 8.10 -15.19 -6.67
C THR A 126 8.22 -15.26 -5.15
N GLN A 127 8.39 -14.11 -4.50
CA GLN A 127 8.33 -14.01 -3.04
C GLN A 127 6.88 -13.86 -2.59
N GLU A 128 6.30 -14.95 -2.08
CA GLU A 128 5.01 -14.90 -1.41
C GLU A 128 5.18 -14.37 0.02
N LEU A 129 4.33 -13.42 0.41
CA LEU A 129 4.31 -12.90 1.78
C LEU A 129 3.20 -13.61 2.54
N ALA A 130 3.58 -14.33 3.58
CA ALA A 130 2.67 -14.93 4.54
C ALA A 130 2.12 -13.88 5.53
N CYS A 131 1.01 -14.22 6.19
CA CYS A 131 0.53 -13.49 7.35
C CYS A 131 1.52 -13.61 8.53
N LEU A 132 1.40 -12.69 9.48
CA LEU A 132 2.19 -12.70 10.70
C LEU A 132 1.83 -13.90 11.59
N THR A 133 2.80 -14.36 12.38
CA THR A 133 2.57 -15.34 13.45
C THR A 133 1.70 -14.75 14.55
N GLU A 134 1.15 -15.56 15.45
CA GLU A 134 0.34 -15.05 16.57
C GLU A 134 1.13 -14.09 17.48
N ASP A 135 2.41 -14.38 17.71
CA ASP A 135 3.27 -13.56 18.55
C ASP A 135 3.65 -12.24 17.87
N ASP A 136 4.07 -12.27 16.60
CA ASP A 136 4.34 -11.05 15.83
C ASP A 136 3.07 -10.19 15.68
N SER A 137 1.92 -10.85 15.55
CA SER A 137 0.63 -10.17 15.46
C SER A 137 0.27 -9.44 16.74
N TRP A 138 0.50 -10.09 17.89
CA TRP A 138 0.32 -9.47 19.18
C TRP A 138 1.29 -8.31 19.39
N GLU A 139 2.58 -8.48 19.07
CA GLU A 139 3.57 -7.42 19.20
C GLU A 139 3.18 -6.18 18.38
N LEU A 140 2.79 -6.38 17.12
CA LEU A 140 2.34 -5.29 16.25
C LEU A 140 1.10 -4.59 16.81
N PHE A 141 0.10 -5.36 17.25
CA PHE A 141 -1.14 -4.84 17.81
C PHE A 141 -0.90 -4.08 19.12
N SER A 142 -0.19 -4.68 20.08
CA SER A 142 0.00 -4.14 21.43
C SER A 142 0.79 -2.84 21.39
N LYS A 143 1.84 -2.78 20.55
CA LYS A 143 2.61 -1.55 20.30
C LYS A 143 1.73 -0.38 19.87
N LYS A 144 0.66 -0.66 19.12
CA LYS A 144 -0.30 0.37 18.68
C LYS A 144 -1.37 0.64 19.74
N ALA A 145 -1.98 -0.42 20.28
CA ALA A 145 -3.08 -0.34 21.24
C ALA A 145 -2.69 0.39 22.53
N PHE A 146 -1.49 0.16 23.05
CA PHE A 146 -1.03 0.76 24.30
C PHE A 146 -0.21 2.06 24.09
N SER A 147 -0.14 2.57 22.85
CA SER A 147 0.70 3.75 22.52
C SER A 147 0.23 5.08 23.10
N LYS A 148 -1.01 5.18 23.58
CA LYS A 148 -1.62 6.43 24.08
C LYS A 148 -1.95 6.37 25.57
N GLY A 149 -1.08 5.73 26.36
CA GLY A 149 -1.21 5.69 27.82
C GLY A 149 -2.27 4.75 28.37
N VAL A 150 -2.88 3.91 27.52
CA VAL A 150 -3.68 2.76 27.97
C VAL A 150 -2.73 1.83 28.74
N GLN A 151 -3.04 1.54 30.01
CA GLN A 151 -2.22 0.63 30.80
C GLN A 151 -2.44 -0.81 30.35
N GLU A 152 -1.36 -1.57 30.21
CA GLU A 152 -1.40 -2.98 29.87
C GLU A 152 -1.86 -3.80 31.09
N GLN A 153 -3.18 -3.93 31.26
CA GLN A 153 -3.81 -4.72 32.32
C GLN A 153 -4.10 -6.15 31.82
N PRO A 154 -4.02 -7.18 32.69
CA PRO A 154 -4.24 -8.59 32.29
C PRO A 154 -5.56 -8.83 31.55
N GLU A 155 -6.63 -8.14 31.94
CA GLU A 155 -7.95 -8.23 31.33
C GLU A 155 -7.94 -7.68 29.90
N LEU A 156 -7.33 -6.50 29.69
CA LEU A 156 -7.18 -5.91 28.36
C LEU A 156 -6.28 -6.75 27.45
N VAL A 157 -5.23 -7.37 28.01
CA VAL A 157 -4.38 -8.30 27.26
C VAL A 157 -5.19 -9.51 26.77
N THR A 158 -6.03 -10.06 27.63
CA THR A 158 -6.90 -11.21 27.31
C THR A 158 -7.88 -10.87 26.18
N ILE A 159 -8.56 -9.72 26.26
CA ILE A 159 -9.47 -9.26 25.21
C ILE A 159 -8.71 -8.90 23.94
N GLY A 160 -7.56 -8.24 24.07
CA GLY A 160 -6.69 -7.89 22.96
C GLY A 160 -6.23 -9.10 22.15
N ARG A 161 -5.86 -10.20 22.82
CA ARG A 161 -5.49 -11.46 22.15
C ARG A 161 -6.65 -12.05 21.34
N ARG A 162 -7.90 -11.96 21.85
CA ARG A 162 -9.09 -12.31 21.06
C ARG A 162 -9.21 -11.43 19.82
N ILE A 163 -9.01 -10.12 19.95
CA ILE A 163 -9.04 -9.18 18.80
C ILE A 163 -7.94 -9.49 17.79
N VAL A 164 -6.73 -9.81 18.24
CA VAL A 164 -5.62 -10.21 17.37
C VAL A 164 -5.96 -11.48 16.57
N HIS A 165 -6.57 -12.47 17.21
CA HIS A 165 -7.02 -13.68 16.53
C HIS A 165 -8.05 -13.37 15.42
N MET A 166 -8.95 -12.42 15.65
CA MET A 166 -9.90 -11.95 14.62
C MET A 166 -9.22 -11.31 13.41
N CYS A 167 -8.03 -10.75 13.57
CA CYS A 167 -7.27 -10.08 12.51
C CYS A 167 -6.48 -11.04 11.59
N LYS A 168 -6.43 -12.34 11.92
CA LYS A 168 -5.80 -13.42 11.11
C LYS A 168 -4.39 -13.10 10.62
N GLY A 169 -3.60 -12.43 11.46
CA GLY A 169 -2.20 -12.08 11.17
C GLY A 169 -2.01 -11.05 10.05
N LEU A 170 -3.05 -10.32 9.64
CA LEU A 170 -2.95 -9.29 8.62
C LEU A 170 -2.47 -7.96 9.24
N PRO A 171 -1.28 -7.44 8.87
CA PRO A 171 -0.74 -6.21 9.45
C PRO A 171 -1.66 -4.99 9.37
N LEU A 172 -2.41 -4.85 8.26
CA LEU A 172 -3.36 -3.74 8.12
C LEU A 172 -4.53 -3.84 9.12
N ALA A 173 -5.06 -5.04 9.33
CA ALA A 173 -6.13 -5.27 10.30
C ALA A 173 -5.65 -5.03 11.73
N LEU A 174 -4.47 -5.57 12.08
CA LEU A 174 -3.86 -5.41 13.40
C LEU A 174 -3.59 -3.95 13.73
N ASN A 175 -3.00 -3.17 12.80
CA ASN A 175 -2.77 -1.74 13.01
C ASN A 175 -4.07 -0.95 13.14
N THR A 176 -5.10 -1.32 12.37
CA THR A 176 -6.41 -0.66 12.44
C THR A 176 -7.06 -0.89 13.80
N MET A 177 -7.13 -2.14 14.24
CA MET A 177 -7.72 -2.48 15.54
C MET A 177 -6.89 -1.92 16.69
N GLY A 178 -5.57 -2.07 16.67
CA GLY A 178 -4.70 -1.45 17.67
C GLY A 178 -4.86 0.07 17.72
N GLY A 179 -5.02 0.72 16.56
CA GLY A 179 -5.34 2.15 16.49
C GLY A 179 -6.66 2.50 17.16
N LEU A 180 -7.72 1.72 16.88
CA LEU A 180 -9.02 1.89 17.54
C LEU A 180 -8.91 1.69 19.06
N MET A 181 -8.28 0.61 19.50
CA MET A 181 -8.12 0.29 20.91
C MET A 181 -7.31 1.33 21.67
N SER A 182 -6.37 2.01 21.01
CA SER A 182 -5.60 3.10 21.63
C SER A 182 -6.44 4.31 22.06
N SER A 183 -7.70 4.39 21.64
CA SER A 183 -8.66 5.40 22.07
C SER A 183 -9.58 4.96 23.21
N LYS A 184 -9.45 3.70 23.67
CA LYS A 184 -10.35 3.06 24.64
C LYS A 184 -9.60 2.70 25.92
N GLN A 185 -10.03 3.30 27.04
CA GLN A 185 -9.37 3.12 28.33
C GLN A 185 -10.03 2.03 29.18
N GLU A 186 -11.32 1.79 28.99
CA GLU A 186 -12.08 0.87 29.84
C GLU A 186 -12.17 -0.54 29.25
N VAL A 187 -12.14 -1.55 30.12
CA VAL A 187 -12.29 -2.97 29.75
C VAL A 187 -13.61 -3.22 29.02
N GLN A 188 -14.69 -2.54 29.44
CA GLN A 188 -16.01 -2.68 28.83
C GLN A 188 -16.04 -2.23 27.36
N ASP A 189 -15.32 -1.16 27.02
CA ASP A 189 -15.18 -0.70 25.63
C ASP A 189 -14.49 -1.78 24.77
N TRP A 190 -13.46 -2.42 25.31
CA TRP A 190 -12.72 -3.46 24.61
C TRP A 190 -13.58 -4.70 24.35
N GLU A 191 -14.33 -5.13 25.36
CA GLU A 191 -15.23 -6.27 25.25
C GLU A 191 -16.35 -5.99 24.23
N ALA A 192 -16.99 -4.81 24.31
CA ALA A 192 -18.05 -4.42 23.37
C ALA A 192 -17.57 -4.43 21.90
N ILE A 193 -16.33 -3.98 21.64
CA ILE A 193 -15.73 -4.04 20.30
C ILE A 193 -15.50 -5.50 19.88
N ALA A 194 -14.96 -6.34 20.76
CA ALA A 194 -14.73 -7.76 20.47
C ALA A 194 -16.05 -8.51 20.17
N GLU A 195 -17.11 -8.22 20.92
CA GLU A 195 -18.44 -8.79 20.72
C GLU A 195 -19.11 -8.29 19.43
N SER A 196 -18.97 -6.99 19.13
CA SER A 196 -19.57 -6.41 17.92
C SER A 196 -19.06 -7.07 16.64
N TYR A 197 -17.78 -7.48 16.59
CA TYR A 197 -17.22 -8.26 15.49
C TYR A 197 -17.87 -9.64 15.35
N ASN A 198 -18.19 -10.29 16.48
CA ASN A 198 -18.83 -11.61 16.51
C ASN A 198 -20.28 -11.56 16.04
N SER A 199 -20.99 -10.49 16.41
CA SER A 199 -22.39 -10.27 16.04
C SER A 199 -22.61 -9.76 14.60
N ASP A 200 -21.56 -9.31 13.92
CA ASP A 200 -21.70 -8.72 12.59
C ASP A 200 -22.07 -9.78 11.54
N THR A 201 -23.33 -9.75 11.11
CA THR A 201 -23.89 -10.63 10.07
C THR A 201 -23.52 -10.18 8.66
N SER A 202 -22.89 -9.01 8.50
CA SER A 202 -22.42 -8.48 7.20
C SER A 202 -21.02 -8.94 6.81
N ARG A 203 -20.53 -10.03 7.42
CA ARG A 203 -19.27 -10.70 7.07
C ARG A 203 -19.28 -11.06 5.59
N GLY A 204 -18.61 -10.22 4.81
CA GLY A 204 -18.30 -10.52 3.42
C GLY A 204 -17.13 -11.48 3.31
N THR A 205 -16.74 -11.80 2.09
CA THR A 205 -15.58 -12.63 1.78
C THR A 205 -14.23 -11.95 2.08
N ASP A 206 -14.23 -10.63 2.32
CA ASP A 206 -13.02 -9.86 2.65
C ASP A 206 -12.94 -9.53 4.14
N GLU A 207 -12.06 -10.25 4.83
CA GLU A 207 -11.78 -10.12 6.27
C GLU A 207 -11.23 -8.74 6.63
N VAL A 208 -10.37 -8.16 5.77
CA VAL A 208 -9.79 -6.83 5.99
C VAL A 208 -10.90 -5.80 5.93
N LEU A 209 -11.77 -5.88 4.92
CA LEU A 209 -12.87 -4.92 4.77
C LEU A 209 -13.82 -4.97 5.98
N SER A 210 -14.08 -6.16 6.53
CA SER A 210 -14.93 -6.33 7.71
C SER A 210 -14.34 -5.62 8.94
N ILE A 211 -13.02 -5.72 9.14
CA ILE A 211 -12.30 -5.04 10.22
C ILE A 211 -12.26 -3.52 10.00
N LEU A 212 -12.03 -3.07 8.76
CA LEU A 212 -12.05 -1.64 8.41
C LEU A 212 -13.44 -1.03 8.65
N LYS A 213 -14.52 -1.74 8.28
CA LYS A 213 -15.91 -1.32 8.56
C LYS A 213 -16.17 -1.20 10.05
N LEU A 214 -15.72 -2.18 10.84
CA LEU A 214 -15.86 -2.16 12.29
C LEU A 214 -15.15 -0.94 12.89
N SER A 215 -13.91 -0.68 12.48
CA SER A 215 -13.16 0.50 12.91
C SER A 215 -13.87 1.80 12.53
N TYR A 216 -14.35 1.90 11.30
CA TYR A 216 -15.11 3.06 10.83
C TYR A 216 -16.37 3.30 11.67
N ARG A 217 -17.14 2.26 12.03
CA ARG A 217 -18.34 2.39 12.87
C ARG A 217 -18.05 2.99 14.25
N HIS A 218 -16.86 2.78 14.79
CA HIS A 218 -16.44 3.27 16.10
C HIS A 218 -15.73 4.63 16.07
N LEU A 219 -15.53 5.24 14.89
CA LEU A 219 -15.03 6.60 14.79
C LEU A 219 -16.05 7.63 15.33
N PRO A 220 -15.57 8.75 15.92
CA PRO A 220 -16.40 9.93 16.18
C PRO A 220 -17.13 10.40 14.92
N LYS A 221 -18.29 11.06 15.10
CA LYS A 221 -19.17 11.46 13.99
C LYS A 221 -18.45 12.38 12.99
N GLU A 222 -17.69 13.33 13.50
CA GLU A 222 -16.93 14.32 12.73
C GLU A 222 -15.84 13.61 11.93
N MET A 223 -15.12 12.67 12.55
CA MET A 223 -14.08 11.87 11.88
C MET A 223 -14.64 10.96 10.79
N LYS A 224 -15.86 10.42 10.96
CA LYS A 224 -16.52 9.63 9.90
C LYS A 224 -16.76 10.47 8.66
N GLN A 225 -17.23 11.71 8.82
CA GLN A 225 -17.46 12.63 7.69
C GLN A 225 -16.15 12.99 6.99
N CYS A 226 -15.13 13.39 7.76
CA CYS A 226 -13.82 13.70 7.21
C CYS A 226 -13.19 12.51 6.46
N PHE A 227 -13.27 11.30 7.02
CA PHE A 227 -12.75 10.09 6.38
C PHE A 227 -13.54 9.71 5.12
N ALA A 228 -14.87 9.78 5.16
CA ALA A 228 -15.71 9.47 4.00
C ALA A 228 -15.45 10.45 2.84
N PHE A 229 -15.15 11.71 3.13
CA PHE A 229 -14.80 12.71 2.12
C PHE A 229 -13.56 12.33 1.29
N CYS A 230 -12.61 11.59 1.87
CA CYS A 230 -11.44 11.11 1.15
C CYS A 230 -11.79 10.24 -0.07
N ALA A 231 -13.00 9.66 -0.13
CA ALA A 231 -13.47 8.87 -1.26
C ALA A 231 -13.79 9.71 -2.52
N VAL A 232 -13.84 11.05 -2.41
CA VAL A 232 -14.01 11.97 -3.56
C VAL A 232 -12.75 12.00 -4.41
N PHE A 233 -11.59 11.75 -3.82
CA PHE A 233 -10.34 11.74 -4.56
C PHE A 233 -10.20 10.47 -5.40
N PRO A 234 -9.59 10.56 -6.59
CA PRO A 234 -9.23 9.38 -7.35
C PRO A 234 -8.37 8.43 -6.52
N LYS A 235 -8.44 7.15 -6.85
CA LYS A 235 -7.65 6.14 -6.16
C LYS A 235 -6.15 6.42 -6.32
N ASP A 236 -5.39 6.18 -5.25
CA ASP A 236 -3.94 6.41 -5.17
C ASP A 236 -3.51 7.88 -5.36
N TYR A 237 -4.45 8.83 -5.33
CA TYR A 237 -4.19 10.27 -5.38
C TYR A 237 -3.43 10.75 -4.13
N GLU A 238 -2.38 11.53 -4.33
CA GLU A 238 -1.65 12.18 -3.24
C GLU A 238 -2.44 13.36 -2.67
N MET A 239 -3.08 13.13 -1.53
CA MET A 239 -3.84 14.15 -0.82
C MET A 239 -2.90 15.05 -0.02
N GLU A 240 -2.67 16.27 -0.52
CA GLU A 240 -1.96 17.30 0.23
C GLU A 240 -2.75 17.66 1.49
N LYS A 241 -2.08 17.57 2.65
CA LYS A 241 -2.69 17.73 3.98
C LYS A 241 -3.48 19.03 4.12
N ASP A 242 -2.87 20.16 3.77
CA ASP A 242 -3.47 21.48 4.03
C ASP A 242 -4.67 21.73 3.11
N LYS A 243 -4.59 21.27 1.85
CA LYS A 243 -5.72 21.25 0.92
C LYS A 243 -6.88 20.40 1.44
N LEU A 244 -6.58 19.21 1.98
CA LEU A 244 -7.61 18.32 2.53
C LEU A 244 -8.32 18.96 3.73
N ILE A 245 -7.57 19.62 4.62
CA ILE A 245 -8.13 20.37 5.76
C ILE A 245 -9.04 21.51 5.28
N GLN A 246 -8.60 22.30 4.30
CA GLN A 246 -9.41 23.38 3.73
C GLN A 246 -10.72 22.86 3.12
N LEU A 247 -10.68 21.70 2.45
CA LEU A 247 -11.87 21.08 1.89
C LEU A 247 -12.83 20.60 2.98
N TRP A 248 -12.34 20.06 4.10
CA TRP A 248 -13.20 19.69 5.23
C TRP A 248 -13.88 20.91 5.86
N ILE A 249 -13.16 22.02 6.05
CA ILE A 249 -13.72 23.29 6.56
C ILE A 249 -14.78 23.83 5.59
N ALA A 250 -14.48 23.86 4.29
CA ALA A 250 -15.40 24.37 3.28
C ALA A 250 -16.72 23.58 3.20
N ASN A 251 -16.69 22.30 3.56
CA ASN A 251 -17.87 21.43 3.62
C ASN A 251 -18.53 21.40 5.02
N GLY A 252 -18.03 22.18 5.98
CA GLY A 252 -18.59 22.27 7.34
C GLY A 252 -18.41 21.02 8.19
N TYR A 253 -17.36 20.23 7.93
CA TYR A 253 -17.02 19.06 8.76
C TYR A 253 -16.11 19.40 9.95
N VAL A 254 -15.43 20.55 9.87
CA VAL A 254 -14.52 21.12 10.89
C VAL A 254 -14.81 22.61 11.04
#